data_AF-A0A9P4NAC3-F1
#
_entry.id   AF-A0A9P4NAC3-F1
#
_cell.length_a   1.000
_cell.length_b   1.000
_cell.length_c   1.000
_cell.angle_alpha   90.00
_cell.angle_beta   90.00
_cell.angle_gamma   90.00
#
_symmetry.space_group_name_H-M   'P 1'
#
loop_
_entity.id
_entity.type
_entity.pdbx_description
1 polymer ?
#
loop_
_entity_poly.entity_id
_entity_poly.type
_entity_poly.pdbx_seq_one_letter_code
_entity_poly.pdbx_strand_id
1 'polypeptide(L)'
;SFLWDTNRFLSEDFMPTDKDILYTRCETVGVAQKEPERRGNKYRVTDVGGAQSQRKKWIYVFPGVSKLLYTVPLSCYNEISDRLNRDSTEALTLFDTLCVSQWFSTTKIALCFTKLDVFERKIQSGRYPIPDCIQNPRYDGAPDDVEAVKSFLTERFRDLCCKNHANPEIYYINALDTVQVRDM
;
A
#
# COMPACT_ATOMS: atom_id res chain seq x y z
N SER A 1 -4.66 7.07 18.20
CA SER A 1 -6.04 6.97 17.67
C SER A 1 -6.84 8.14 18.22
N PHE A 2 -7.68 8.76 17.38
CA PHE A 2 -8.47 9.97 17.71
C PHE A 2 -9.31 9.84 18.99
N LEU A 3 -9.71 8.60 19.34
CA LEU A 3 -10.53 8.30 20.51
C LEU A 3 -9.80 8.42 21.86
N TRP A 4 -8.46 8.50 21.86
CA TRP A 4 -7.68 8.60 23.10
C TRP A 4 -7.47 10.04 23.57
N ASP A 5 -7.86 11.03 22.77
CA ASP A 5 -7.62 12.46 23.04
C ASP A 5 -8.87 13.30 22.73
N THR A 6 -10.03 12.78 23.13
CA THR A 6 -11.34 13.39 22.88
C THR A 6 -11.44 14.82 23.39
N ASN A 7 -10.84 15.12 24.54
CA ASN A 7 -10.84 16.45 25.13
C ASN A 7 -10.19 17.50 24.21
N ARG A 8 -9.09 17.13 23.54
CA ARG A 8 -8.45 18.04 22.59
C ARG A 8 -9.32 18.26 21.35
N PHE A 9 -9.88 17.19 20.79
CA PHE A 9 -10.73 17.28 19.57
C PHE A 9 -12.06 17.99 19.79
N LEU A 10 -12.56 18.05 21.03
CA LEU A 10 -13.81 18.71 21.38
C LEU A 10 -13.62 20.14 21.90
N SER A 11 -12.38 20.63 21.99
CA SER A 11 -12.09 22.01 22.38
C SER A 11 -12.58 23.00 21.33
N GLU A 12 -13.17 24.12 21.75
CA GLU A 12 -13.61 25.19 20.84
C GLU A 12 -12.44 25.79 20.04
N ASP A 13 -11.24 25.80 20.64
CA ASP A 13 -10.00 26.29 20.03
C ASP A 13 -9.16 25.18 19.38
N PHE A 14 -9.78 24.04 19.02
CA PHE A 14 -9.05 22.92 18.44
C PHE A 14 -8.33 23.32 17.14
N MET A 15 -7.00 23.11 17.13
CA MET A 15 -6.18 23.19 15.92
C MET A 15 -5.54 21.83 15.60
N PRO A 16 -5.76 21.30 14.37
CA PRO A 16 -5.18 20.04 13.97
C PRO A 16 -3.66 20.18 13.84
N THR A 17 -2.94 19.21 14.40
CA THR A 17 -1.51 19.07 14.21
C THR A 17 -1.22 18.39 12.87
N ASP A 18 0.02 18.51 12.36
CA ASP A 18 0.46 17.75 11.17
C ASP A 18 0.20 16.25 11.33
N LYS A 19 0.39 15.74 12.55
CA LYS A 19 0.11 14.34 12.89
C LYS A 19 -1.38 14.02 12.72
N ASP A 20 -2.29 14.88 13.18
CA ASP A 20 -3.74 14.69 13.00
C ASP A 20 -4.14 14.70 11.53
N ILE A 21 -3.54 15.59 10.73
CA ILE A 21 -3.74 15.65 9.29
C ILE A 21 -3.29 14.34 8.64
N LEU A 22 -2.10 13.83 9.00
CA LEU A 22 -1.58 12.56 8.50
C LEU A 22 -2.44 11.34 8.90
N TYR A 23 -3.09 11.38 10.08
CA TYR A 23 -4.02 10.33 10.51
C TYR A 23 -5.42 10.45 9.89
N THR A 24 -5.75 11.60 9.30
CA THR A 24 -7.07 11.82 8.72
C THR A 24 -7.21 11.00 7.44
N ARG A 25 -8.23 10.14 7.38
CA ARG A 25 -8.57 9.41 6.15
C ARG A 25 -9.47 10.29 5.28
N CYS A 26 -8.91 10.83 4.20
CA CYS A 26 -9.66 11.45 3.13
C CYS A 26 -9.53 10.59 1.87
N GLU A 27 -10.65 10.17 1.28
CA GLU A 27 -10.60 9.38 0.05
C GLU A 27 -10.36 10.28 -1.15
N THR A 28 -9.29 10.03 -1.90
CA THR A 28 -9.05 10.74 -3.17
C THR A 28 -10.16 10.39 -4.17
N VAL A 29 -10.93 11.41 -4.58
CA VAL A 29 -11.91 11.30 -5.66
C VAL A 29 -11.32 11.91 -6.93
N GLY A 30 -11.24 11.12 -7.99
CA GLY A 30 -10.62 11.56 -9.25
C GLY A 30 -9.11 11.45 -9.24
N VAL A 31 -8.45 12.49 -9.76
CA VAL A 31 -7.01 12.55 -10.03
C VAL A 31 -6.47 13.83 -9.42
N ALA A 32 -5.44 13.72 -8.59
CA ALA A 32 -4.72 14.86 -8.03
C ALA A 32 -3.28 14.85 -8.55
N GLN A 33 -2.80 15.98 -9.06
CA GLN A 33 -1.44 16.10 -9.61
C GLN A 33 -0.65 17.16 -8.85
N LYS A 34 0.60 16.86 -8.55
CA LYS A 34 1.58 17.79 -7.98
C LYS A 34 2.85 17.74 -8.82
N GLU A 35 3.53 18.89 -8.95
CA GLU A 35 4.77 18.99 -9.72
C GLU A 35 5.94 19.46 -8.86
N PRO A 36 6.43 18.62 -7.92
CA PRO A 36 7.54 19.01 -7.07
C PRO A 36 8.87 19.04 -7.86
N GLU A 37 9.76 19.94 -7.46
CA GLU A 37 11.13 19.98 -7.93
C GLU A 37 12.08 19.48 -6.84
N ARG A 38 12.97 18.53 -7.18
CA ARG A 38 13.98 18.00 -6.27
C ARG A 38 15.31 17.86 -6.99
N ARG A 39 16.36 18.48 -6.44
CA ARG A 39 17.74 18.46 -7.01
C ARG A 39 17.78 18.91 -8.48
N GLY A 40 16.99 19.92 -8.84
CA GLY A 40 16.90 20.46 -10.21
C GLY A 40 16.09 19.61 -11.19
N ASN A 41 15.56 18.46 -10.76
CA ASN A 41 14.66 17.63 -11.56
C ASN A 41 13.21 17.95 -11.22
N LYS A 42 12.40 18.17 -12.26
CA LYS A 42 10.94 18.32 -12.13
C LYS A 42 10.28 16.97 -12.17
N TYR A 43 9.48 16.68 -11.17
CA TYR A 43 8.68 15.46 -11.08
C TYR A 43 7.22 15.82 -11.29
N ARG A 44 6.45 14.89 -11.85
CA ARG A 44 5.00 14.93 -11.86
C ARG A 44 4.49 13.74 -11.07
N VAL A 45 3.90 14.02 -9.92
CA VAL A 45 3.31 13.01 -9.04
C VAL A 45 1.80 13.08 -9.20
N THR A 46 1.22 11.98 -9.67
CA THR A 46 -0.22 11.86 -9.86
C THR A 46 -0.76 10.83 -8.88
N ASP A 47 -1.58 11.30 -7.94
CA ASP A 47 -2.35 10.46 -7.03
C ASP A 47 -3.73 10.19 -7.64
N VAL A 48 -4.15 8.92 -7.60
CA VAL A 48 -5.40 8.45 -8.19
C VAL A 48 -6.24 7.77 -7.13
N GLY A 49 -7.55 8.01 -7.15
CA GLY A 49 -8.47 7.34 -6.23
C GLY A 49 -8.38 5.82 -6.34
N GLY A 50 -8.10 5.15 -5.21
CA GLY A 50 -7.95 3.69 -5.12
C GLY A 50 -9.26 2.90 -5.12
N ALA A 51 -10.38 3.57 -4.81
CA ALA A 51 -11.70 2.94 -4.77
C ALA A 51 -12.13 2.43 -6.15
N GLN A 52 -12.81 1.29 -6.21
CA GLN A 52 -13.22 0.64 -7.46
C GLN A 52 -13.99 1.57 -8.41
N SER A 53 -14.83 2.46 -7.86
CA SER A 53 -15.60 3.46 -8.62
C SER A 53 -14.72 4.49 -9.35
N GLN A 54 -13.49 4.74 -8.87
CA GLN A 54 -12.56 5.71 -9.43
C GLN A 54 -11.60 5.09 -10.46
N ARG A 55 -11.41 3.77 -10.46
CA ARG A 55 -10.39 3.09 -11.30
C ARG A 55 -10.58 3.28 -12.80
N LYS A 56 -11.82 3.50 -13.27
CA LYS A 56 -12.07 3.84 -14.69
C LYS A 56 -11.36 5.11 -15.14
N LYS A 57 -11.02 6.03 -14.22
CA LYS A 57 -10.32 7.28 -14.50
C LYS A 57 -8.80 7.11 -14.63
N TRP A 58 -8.26 5.97 -14.23
CA TRP A 58 -6.81 5.74 -14.23
C TRP A 58 -6.21 5.76 -15.64
N ILE A 59 -6.95 5.29 -16.64
CA ILE A 59 -6.49 5.25 -18.04
C ILE A 59 -6.13 6.63 -18.58
N TYR A 60 -6.70 7.71 -18.03
CA TYR A 60 -6.40 9.08 -18.45
C TYR A 60 -5.01 9.57 -18.00
N VAL A 61 -4.36 8.87 -17.06
CA VAL A 61 -3.06 9.28 -16.51
C VAL A 61 -1.94 8.27 -16.75
N PHE A 62 -2.27 7.12 -17.34
CA PHE A 62 -1.30 6.07 -17.68
C PHE A 62 -0.28 6.44 -18.76
N PRO A 63 -0.64 7.18 -19.84
CA PRO A 63 0.33 7.50 -20.88
C PRO A 63 1.52 8.31 -20.34
N GLY A 64 2.74 7.85 -20.61
CA GLY A 64 3.97 8.57 -20.26
C GLY A 64 4.43 8.42 -18.81
N VAL A 65 3.86 7.49 -18.04
CA VAL A 65 4.32 7.19 -16.67
C VAL A 65 5.68 6.51 -16.71
N SER A 66 6.68 7.15 -16.10
CA SER A 66 8.05 6.63 -16.00
C SER A 66 8.23 5.60 -14.87
N LYS A 67 7.50 5.78 -13.77
CA LYS A 67 7.51 4.89 -12.61
C LYS A 67 6.11 4.76 -12.01
N LEU A 68 5.67 3.52 -11.81
CA LEU A 68 4.43 3.17 -11.11
C LEU A 68 4.78 2.83 -9.66
N LEU A 69 4.21 3.56 -8.71
CA LEU A 69 4.29 3.26 -7.28
C LEU A 69 2.98 2.61 -6.84
N TYR A 70 3.00 1.31 -6.58
CA TYR A 70 1.85 0.57 -6.09
C TYR A 70 1.94 0.43 -4.57
N THR A 71 0.96 0.97 -3.84
CA THR A 71 0.94 0.95 -2.38
C THR A 71 -0.07 -0.08 -1.87
N VAL A 72 0.32 -0.90 -0.90
CA VAL A 72 -0.56 -1.89 -0.26
C VAL A 72 -0.30 -1.95 1.24
N PRO A 73 -1.33 -1.90 2.12
CA PRO A 73 -1.12 -2.10 3.54
C PRO A 73 -0.78 -3.56 3.83
N LEU A 74 0.40 -3.82 4.40
CA LEU A 74 0.83 -5.17 4.73
C LEU A 74 -0.10 -5.80 5.79
N SER A 75 -0.69 -4.97 6.64
CA SER A 75 -1.64 -5.37 7.68
C SER A 75 -2.96 -5.95 7.16
N CYS A 76 -3.27 -5.87 5.86
CA CYS A 76 -4.49 -6.42 5.26
C CYS A 76 -4.38 -7.93 4.99
N TYR A 77 -3.27 -8.58 5.34
CA TYR A 77 -3.04 -10.01 5.14
C TYR A 77 -4.06 -10.94 5.85
N ASN A 78 -4.81 -10.44 6.84
CA ASN A 78 -5.82 -11.22 7.56
C ASN A 78 -7.26 -10.84 7.16
N GLU A 79 -7.46 -9.78 6.38
CA GLU A 79 -8.76 -9.42 5.79
C GLU A 79 -9.20 -10.43 4.70
N ILE A 80 -8.33 -11.40 4.44
CA ILE A 80 -8.44 -12.52 3.50
C ILE A 80 -9.34 -13.64 4.04
N SER A 81 -9.50 -13.76 5.37
CA SER A 81 -10.22 -14.87 6.00
C SER A 81 -11.73 -14.68 6.07
N ASP A 82 -12.24 -13.46 5.91
CA ASP A 82 -13.69 -13.26 5.84
C ASP A 82 -14.16 -13.86 4.52
N ARG A 83 -14.82 -15.02 4.57
CA ARG A 83 -15.31 -15.80 3.42
C ARG A 83 -16.28 -15.04 2.48
N LEU A 84 -16.50 -13.76 2.74
CA LEU A 84 -17.30 -12.80 1.97
C LEU A 84 -16.46 -11.67 1.33
N ASN A 85 -15.24 -11.40 1.80
CA ASN A 85 -14.45 -10.24 1.40
C ASN A 85 -13.22 -10.64 0.57
N ARG A 86 -13.10 -10.04 -0.62
CA ARG A 86 -12.15 -10.38 -1.68
C ARG A 86 -10.93 -9.43 -1.69
N ASP A 87 -10.59 -8.77 -0.59
CA ASP A 87 -9.80 -7.51 -0.66
C ASP A 87 -8.28 -7.72 -0.82
N SER A 88 -7.69 -8.79 -0.27
CA SER A 88 -6.27 -9.12 -0.59
C SER A 88 -6.10 -9.77 -1.96
N THR A 89 -7.12 -10.53 -2.38
CA THR A 89 -7.25 -11.00 -3.76
C THR A 89 -7.38 -9.79 -4.66
N GLU A 90 -8.10 -8.74 -4.25
CA GLU A 90 -8.25 -7.52 -5.03
C GLU A 90 -6.91 -6.79 -5.20
N ALA A 91 -6.11 -6.65 -4.13
CA ALA A 91 -4.78 -6.03 -4.25
C ALA A 91 -3.88 -6.82 -5.21
N LEU A 92 -3.80 -8.15 -5.07
CA LEU A 92 -3.02 -9.00 -5.97
C LEU A 92 -3.55 -8.99 -7.40
N THR A 93 -4.86 -9.11 -7.61
CA THR A 93 -5.52 -9.07 -8.93
C THR A 93 -5.35 -7.72 -9.61
N LEU A 94 -5.46 -6.62 -8.86
CA LEU A 94 -5.23 -5.29 -9.38
C LEU A 94 -3.77 -5.11 -9.78
N PHE A 95 -2.84 -5.55 -8.93
CA PHE A 95 -1.42 -5.50 -9.24
C PHE A 95 -1.07 -6.32 -10.48
N ASP A 96 -1.56 -7.55 -10.59
CA ASP A 96 -1.41 -8.40 -11.78
C ASP A 96 -1.90 -7.70 -13.05
N THR A 97 -3.10 -7.09 -12.98
CA THR A 97 -3.67 -6.33 -14.11
C THR A 97 -2.78 -5.14 -14.51
N LEU A 98 -2.14 -4.46 -13.55
CA LEU A 98 -1.21 -3.38 -13.83
C LEU A 98 0.10 -3.89 -14.44
N CYS A 99 0.66 -4.99 -13.92
CA CYS A 99 1.88 -5.62 -14.42
C CYS A 99 1.75 -6.13 -15.86
N VAL A 100 0.56 -6.58 -16.26
CA VAL A 100 0.27 -7.07 -17.63
C VAL A 100 -0.14 -5.93 -18.57
N SER A 101 -0.44 -4.74 -18.04
CA SER A 101 -0.95 -3.63 -18.84
C SER A 101 0.07 -3.12 -19.86
N GLN A 102 -0.36 -2.95 -21.11
CA GLN A 102 0.49 -2.40 -22.18
C GLN A 102 1.07 -1.03 -21.82
N TRP A 103 0.33 -0.23 -21.03
CA TRP A 103 0.73 1.10 -20.60
C TRP A 103 1.98 1.10 -19.72
N PHE A 104 2.23 0.00 -19.02
CA PHE A 104 3.34 -0.13 -18.08
C PHE A 104 4.45 -1.05 -18.59
N SER A 105 4.38 -1.53 -19.83
CA SER A 105 5.34 -2.49 -20.41
C SER A 105 6.82 -2.09 -20.31
N THR A 106 7.12 -0.79 -20.28
CA THR A 106 8.48 -0.23 -20.11
C THR A 106 8.63 0.61 -18.83
N THR A 107 7.57 0.71 -18.02
CA THR A 107 7.53 1.51 -16.80
C THR A 107 8.20 0.76 -15.65
N LYS A 108 8.99 1.47 -14.84
CA LYS A 108 9.54 0.89 -13.61
C LYS A 108 8.44 0.70 -12.57
N ILE A 109 8.39 -0.46 -11.92
CA ILE A 109 7.42 -0.74 -10.86
C ILE A 109 8.12 -0.70 -9.51
N ALA A 110 7.53 0.03 -8.57
CA ALA A 110 7.88 0.02 -7.15
C ALA A 110 6.67 -0.45 -6.33
N LEU A 111 6.89 -1.44 -5.47
CA LEU A 111 5.94 -1.93 -4.49
C LEU A 111 6.23 -1.28 -3.14
N CYS A 112 5.22 -0.69 -2.53
CA CYS A 112 5.32 -0.01 -1.26
C CYS A 112 4.34 -0.63 -0.26
N PHE A 113 4.88 -1.41 0.66
CA PHE A 113 4.13 -2.01 1.76
C PHE A 113 4.01 -0.99 2.89
N THR A 114 2.77 -0.60 3.21
CA THR A 114 2.46 0.37 4.27
C THR A 114 1.94 -0.32 5.53
N LYS A 115 1.79 0.46 6.61
CA LYS A 115 1.26 -0.02 7.92
C LYS A 115 2.04 -1.20 8.50
N LEU A 116 3.36 -1.19 8.33
CA LEU A 116 4.25 -2.22 8.89
C LEU A 116 4.07 -2.37 10.40
N ASP A 117 3.89 -1.25 11.10
CA ASP A 117 3.65 -1.23 12.55
C ASP A 117 2.36 -1.96 12.96
N VAL A 118 1.29 -1.85 12.17
CA VAL A 118 0.03 -2.57 12.41
C VAL A 118 0.21 -4.05 12.10
N PHE A 119 0.93 -4.37 11.03
CA PHE A 119 1.25 -5.74 10.65
C PHE A 119 2.03 -6.48 11.74
N GLU A 120 3.13 -5.90 12.23
CA GLU A 120 3.98 -6.47 13.28
C GLU A 120 3.16 -6.79 14.53
N ARG A 121 2.34 -5.84 14.99
CA ARG A 121 1.44 -6.04 16.14
C ARG A 121 0.44 -7.16 15.91
N LYS A 122 -0.11 -7.31 14.70
CA LYS A 122 -1.07 -8.39 14.39
C LYS A 122 -0.39 -9.76 14.42
N ILE A 123 0.80 -9.90 13.83
CA ILE A 123 1.56 -11.15 13.83
C ILE A 123 1.95 -11.54 15.26
N GLN A 124 2.55 -10.63 16.01
CA GLN A 124 2.96 -10.85 17.40
C GLN A 124 1.79 -11.19 18.33
N SER A 125 0.57 -10.72 18.03
CA SER A 125 -0.61 -11.04 18.83
C SER A 125 -1.06 -12.50 18.70
N GLY A 126 -0.64 -13.21 17.65
CA GLY A 126 -1.06 -14.57 17.34
C GLY A 126 -2.56 -14.73 17.00
N ARG A 127 -3.33 -13.63 16.93
CA ARG A 127 -4.79 -13.67 16.73
C ARG A 127 -5.22 -14.04 15.31
N TYR A 128 -4.31 -13.91 14.36
CA TYR A 128 -4.58 -14.13 12.94
C TYR A 128 -3.45 -14.97 12.32
N PRO A 129 -3.42 -16.29 12.58
CA PRO A 129 -2.42 -17.18 12.00
C PRO A 129 -2.48 -17.16 10.47
N ILE A 130 -1.31 -17.15 9.83
CA ILE A 130 -1.20 -17.12 8.36
C ILE A 130 -1.92 -18.28 7.66
N PRO A 131 -1.85 -19.53 8.13
CA PRO A 131 -2.58 -20.63 7.50
C PRO A 131 -4.10 -20.43 7.44
N ASP A 132 -4.67 -19.73 8.43
CA ASP A 132 -6.11 -19.45 8.50
C ASP A 132 -6.49 -18.25 7.62
N CYS A 133 -5.56 -17.32 7.45
CA CYS A 133 -5.75 -16.12 6.65
C CYS A 133 -5.55 -16.38 5.17
N ILE A 134 -4.53 -17.16 4.81
CA ILE A 134 -4.11 -17.38 3.44
C ILE A 134 -4.25 -18.87 3.16
N GLN A 135 -5.26 -19.24 2.38
CA GLN A 135 -5.41 -20.57 1.83
C GLN A 135 -4.29 -20.83 0.81
N ASN A 136 -3.08 -21.10 1.29
CA ASN A 136 -1.95 -21.48 0.46
C ASN A 136 -1.08 -22.52 1.19
N PRO A 137 -0.92 -23.73 0.63
CA PRO A 137 -0.09 -24.78 1.21
C PRO A 137 1.41 -24.50 1.15
N ARG A 138 1.87 -23.36 0.62
CA ARG A 138 3.29 -23.01 0.45
C ARG A 138 3.94 -22.26 1.61
N TYR A 139 3.18 -21.75 2.59
CA TYR A 139 3.80 -21.11 3.75
C TYR A 139 4.14 -22.17 4.81
N ASP A 140 5.43 -22.42 5.00
CA ASP A 140 5.99 -23.38 5.95
C ASP A 140 6.72 -22.71 7.14
N GLY A 141 6.75 -21.37 7.16
CA GLY A 141 7.35 -20.58 8.23
C GLY A 141 6.54 -20.57 9.52
N ALA A 142 7.16 -20.13 10.61
CA ALA A 142 6.49 -19.99 11.90
C ALA A 142 5.47 -18.83 11.85
N PRO A 143 4.23 -19.02 12.34
CA PRO A 143 3.14 -18.05 12.17
C PRO A 143 3.36 -16.72 12.90
N ASP A 144 4.28 -16.67 13.86
CA ASP A 144 4.71 -15.52 14.64
C ASP A 144 6.00 -14.87 14.13
N ASP A 145 6.64 -15.45 13.11
CA ASP A 145 7.84 -14.88 12.49
C ASP A 145 7.45 -13.77 11.49
N VAL A 146 7.50 -12.54 12.00
CA VAL A 146 7.24 -11.31 11.23
C VAL A 146 8.02 -11.27 9.92
N GLU A 147 9.29 -11.67 9.92
CA GLU A 147 10.16 -11.54 8.75
C GLU A 147 9.86 -12.61 7.70
N ALA A 148 9.60 -13.84 8.14
CA ALA A 148 9.16 -14.92 7.27
C ALA A 148 7.82 -14.58 6.60
N VAL A 149 6.85 -14.06 7.38
CA VAL A 149 5.55 -13.65 6.84
C VAL A 149 5.69 -12.47 5.88
N LYS A 150 6.49 -11.46 6.24
CA LYS A 150 6.75 -10.30 5.38
C LYS A 150 7.35 -10.72 4.02
N SER A 151 8.34 -11.61 4.07
CA SER A 151 8.99 -12.15 2.87
C SER A 151 8.01 -12.96 2.03
N PHE A 152 7.21 -13.82 2.66
CA PHE A 152 6.17 -14.60 1.98
C PHE A 152 5.15 -13.71 1.25
N LEU A 153 4.61 -12.70 1.93
CA LEU A 153 3.65 -11.77 1.33
C LEU A 153 4.26 -10.99 0.16
N THR A 154 5.51 -10.57 0.30
CA THR A 154 6.23 -9.85 -0.75
C THR A 154 6.44 -10.71 -1.99
N GLU A 155 6.80 -11.98 -1.79
CA GLU A 155 7.04 -12.91 -2.90
C GLU A 155 5.76 -13.14 -3.72
N ARG A 156 4.59 -13.14 -3.07
CA ARG A 156 3.31 -13.24 -3.80
C ARG A 156 3.08 -12.12 -4.80
N PHE A 157 3.58 -10.90 -4.54
CA PHE A 157 3.53 -9.81 -5.52
C PHE A 157 4.62 -9.96 -6.58
N ARG A 158 5.83 -10.39 -6.19
CA ARG A 158 6.92 -10.63 -7.14
C ARG A 158 6.59 -11.71 -8.17
N ASP A 159 5.91 -12.77 -7.75
CA ASP A 159 5.45 -13.85 -8.63
C ASP A 159 4.52 -13.35 -9.77
N LEU A 160 3.85 -12.20 -9.56
CA LEU A 160 2.97 -11.58 -10.57
C LEU A 160 3.73 -10.66 -11.53
N CYS A 161 4.98 -10.30 -11.21
CA CYS A 161 5.78 -9.47 -12.10
C CYS A 161 6.20 -10.28 -13.34
N CYS A 162 5.86 -9.78 -14.52
CA CYS A 162 6.33 -10.37 -15.78
C CYS A 162 7.83 -10.14 -15.98
N LYS A 163 8.43 -10.77 -17.02
CA LYS A 163 9.87 -10.63 -17.33
C LYS A 163 10.35 -9.18 -17.43
N ASN A 164 9.49 -8.25 -17.87
CA ASN A 164 9.83 -6.83 -17.99
C ASN A 164 9.90 -6.11 -16.63
N HIS A 165 9.39 -6.74 -15.58
CA HIS A 165 9.33 -6.22 -14.21
C HIS A 165 9.99 -7.18 -13.22
N ALA A 166 10.93 -8.02 -13.67
CA ALA A 166 11.51 -9.13 -12.90
C ALA A 166 12.18 -8.74 -11.56
N ASN A 167 12.39 -7.45 -11.29
CA ASN A 167 12.91 -6.98 -10.02
C ASN A 167 12.25 -5.64 -9.63
N PRO A 168 11.01 -5.65 -9.10
CA PRO A 168 10.37 -4.43 -8.63
C PRO A 168 11.12 -3.89 -7.41
N GLU A 169 11.23 -2.57 -7.31
CA GLU A 169 11.76 -1.93 -6.10
C GLU A 169 10.79 -2.17 -4.94
N ILE A 170 11.28 -2.65 -3.80
CA ILE A 170 10.43 -2.95 -2.63
C ILE A 170 10.73 -1.96 -1.52
N TYR A 171 9.68 -1.33 -1.01
CA TYR A 171 9.74 -0.44 0.13
C TYR A 171 8.79 -0.92 1.22
N TYR A 172 9.24 -0.88 2.47
CA TYR A 172 8.40 -1.07 3.64
C TYR A 172 8.41 0.24 4.41
N ILE A 173 7.24 0.85 4.55
CA ILE A 173 7.12 2.14 5.23
C ILE A 173 6.04 2.08 6.30
N ASN A 174 6.28 2.83 7.36
CA ASN A 174 5.19 3.43 8.09
C ASN A 174 4.86 4.76 7.42
N ALA A 175 3.72 4.85 6.73
CA ALA A 175 3.35 6.07 5.98
C ALA A 175 3.23 7.32 6.87
N LEU A 176 3.17 7.13 8.19
CA LEU A 176 3.15 8.19 9.19
C LEU A 176 4.56 8.65 9.61
N ASP A 177 5.59 7.91 9.20
CA ASP A 177 7.00 8.29 9.36
C ASP A 177 7.45 9.07 8.12
N THR A 178 7.42 10.39 8.24
CA THR A 178 7.79 11.32 7.16
C THR A 178 9.25 11.20 6.71
N VAL A 179 10.13 10.61 7.53
CA VAL A 179 11.54 10.39 7.16
C VAL A 179 11.62 9.24 6.16
N GLN A 180 10.92 8.14 6.41
CA GLN A 180 10.91 6.97 5.53
C GLN A 180 10.32 7.30 4.14
N VAL A 181 9.29 8.14 4.08
CA VAL A 181 8.68 8.57 2.82
C VAL A 181 9.62 9.47 1.99
N ARG A 182 10.46 10.26 2.65
CA ARG A 182 11.40 11.19 1.97
C ARG A 182 12.58 10.45 1.32
N ASP A 183 12.97 9.33 1.89
CA ASP A 183 14.14 8.56 1.52
C ASP A 183 13.82 7.43 0.50
N MET A 184 12.53 7.26 0.17
CA MET A 184 12.01 6.46 -0.96
C MET A 184 12.24 7.15 -2.31
#